data_AF-A0A3N4SWY8-F1
#
_entry.id   AF-A0A3N4SWY8-F1
#
_cell.length_a   1.000
_cell.length_b   1.000
_cell.length_c   1.000
_cell.angle_alpha   90.00
_cell.angle_beta   90.00
_cell.angle_gamma   90.00
#
_symmetry.space_group_name_H-M   'P 1'
#
loop_
_entity.id
_entity.type
_entity.pdbx_description
1 polymer ?
#
loop_
_entity_poly.entity_id
_entity_poly.type
_entity_poly.pdbx_seq_one_letter_code
_entity_poly.pdbx_strand_id
1 'polypeptide(L)' 'MEQAEALERFFVASESAAVVPLPSFHGADGFDCGVLLGREAAVGLVHHGREACASAQPVETIEAVRALPVWHN' A
#
# COMPACT_ATOMS: atom_id res chain seq x y z
N MET A 1 -20.13 10.46 -16.91
CA MET A 1 -19.65 9.18 -16.35
C MET A 1 -18.61 9.57 -15.33
N GLU A 2 -18.96 9.51 -14.06
CA GLU A 2 -18.03 9.79 -12.96
C GLU A 2 -16.93 8.73 -13.06
N GLN A 3 -15.71 9.17 -13.37
CA GLN A 3 -14.54 8.31 -13.36
C GLN A 3 -14.35 7.98 -11.89
N ALA A 4 -14.87 6.85 -11.43
CA ALA A 4 -14.58 6.36 -10.10
C ALA A 4 -13.07 6.26 -10.02
N GLU A 5 -12.43 7.23 -9.36
CA GLU A 5 -11.01 7.19 -9.07
C GLU A 5 -10.77 5.80 -8.47
N ALA A 6 -9.90 5.04 -9.13
CA ALA A 6 -9.60 3.71 -8.66
C ALA A 6 -9.07 3.86 -7.23
N LEU A 7 -9.89 3.45 -6.25
CA LEU A 7 -9.51 3.51 -4.84
C LEU A 7 -8.10 2.96 -4.72
N GLU A 8 -7.19 3.77 -4.16
CA GLU A 8 -5.84 3.32 -3.90
C GLU A 8 -5.91 2.08 -3.01
N ARG A 9 -5.56 0.93 -3.59
CA ARG A 9 -5.56 -0.34 -2.86
C ARG A 9 -4.19 -0.51 -2.24
N PHE A 10 -4.13 -0.29 -0.94
CA PHE A 10 -2.98 -0.65 -0.13
C PHE A 10 -2.90 -2.18 -0.03
N PHE A 11 -1.69 -2.73 0.06
CA PHE A 11 -1.46 -4.14 0.30
C PHE A 11 -0.28 -4.32 1.25
N VAL A 12 -0.29 -5.44 1.95
CA VAL A 12 0.88 -5.93 2.72
C VAL A 12 1.30 -7.24 2.10
N ALA A 13 2.57 -7.38 1.75
CA ALA A 13 3.10 -8.57 1.08
C ALA A 13 4.34 -9.09 1.79
N SER A 14 4.48 -10.42 1.78
CA SER A 14 5.71 -11.17 2.06
C SER A 14 6.00 -12.09 0.88
N GLU A 15 7.12 -12.81 0.91
CA GLU A 15 7.47 -13.79 -0.12
C GLU A 15 6.50 -15.00 -0.16
N SER A 16 5.63 -15.16 0.84
CA SER A 16 4.69 -16.29 0.94
C SER A 16 3.23 -15.93 0.70
N ALA A 17 2.80 -14.71 1.02
CA ALA A 17 1.41 -14.26 0.87
C ALA A 17 1.32 -12.73 0.77
N ALA A 18 0.20 -12.25 0.22
CA ALA A 18 -0.15 -10.83 0.28
C ALA A 18 -1.61 -10.66 0.68
N VAL A 19 -1.92 -9.54 1.34
CA VAL A 19 -3.26 -9.20 1.78
C VAL A 19 -3.61 -7.81 1.28
N VAL A 20 -4.76 -7.68 0.65
CA VAL A 20 -5.42 -6.38 0.42
C VAL A 20 -6.39 -6.17 1.59
N PRO A 21 -6.06 -5.34 2.58
CA PRO A 21 -6.95 -5.08 3.70
C PRO A 21 -8.20 -4.36 3.22
N LEU A 22 -9.34 -4.74 3.77
CA LEU A 22 -10.64 -4.12 3.53
C LEU A 22 -11.04 -3.32 4.77
N PRO A 23 -11.65 -2.12 4.61
CA PRO A 23 -12.15 -1.34 5.72
C PRO A 23 -13.06 -2.18 6.62
N SER A 24 -12.97 -1.94 7.92
CA SER A 24 -13.77 -2.67 8.89
C SER A 24 -15.25 -2.47 8.65
N PHE A 25 -16.01 -3.57 8.76
CA PHE A 25 -17.47 -3.50 8.77
C PHE A 25 -18.03 -3.01 10.12
N HIS A 26 -17.17 -2.90 11.14
CA HIS A 26 -17.55 -2.67 12.54
C HIS A 26 -17.00 -1.36 13.12
N GLY A 27 -16.15 -0.62 12.40
CA GLY A 27 -15.58 0.64 12.87
C GLY A 27 -14.97 1.47 11.74
N ALA A 28 -14.91 2.79 11.92
CA ALA A 28 -14.44 3.72 10.90
C ALA A 28 -12.90 3.75 10.73
N ASP A 29 -12.15 3.29 11.74
CA ASP A 29 -10.71 3.56 11.85
C ASP A 29 -9.84 2.29 11.75
N GLY A 30 -10.35 1.20 11.16
CA GLY A 30 -9.61 -0.07 11.14
C GLY A 30 -9.88 -0.95 9.92
N PHE A 31 -9.10 -2.03 9.83
CA PHE A 31 -9.23 -3.09 8.83
C PHE A 31 -9.42 -4.42 9.59
N ASP A 32 -10.60 -5.05 9.48
CA ASP A 32 -10.91 -6.31 10.18
C ASP A 32 -10.91 -7.54 9.26
N CYS A 33 -10.92 -7.32 7.95
CA CYS A 33 -10.92 -8.36 6.94
C CYS A 33 -10.06 -7.96 5.74
N GLY A 34 -9.84 -8.90 4.82
CA GLY A 34 -9.00 -8.67 3.66
C GLY A 34 -9.08 -9.79 2.64
N VAL A 35 -8.59 -9.51 1.44
CA VAL A 35 -8.45 -10.52 0.39
C VAL A 35 -7.04 -11.09 0.44
N LEU A 36 -6.94 -12.41 0.67
CA LEU A 36 -5.66 -13.12 0.63
C LEU A 36 -5.29 -13.46 -0.81
N LEU A 37 -4.06 -13.09 -1.18
CA LEU A 37 -3.44 -13.43 -2.45
C LEU A 37 -2.39 -14.52 -2.20
N GLY A 38 -2.35 -15.49 -3.12
CA GLY A 38 -1.39 -16.59 -3.07
C GLY A 38 0.04 -16.15 -3.36
N ARG A 39 0.97 -17.09 -3.16
CA ARG A 39 2.42 -16.89 -3.28
C ARG A 39 2.86 -16.21 -4.58
N GLU A 40 2.28 -16.58 -5.72
CA GLU A 40 2.68 -16.04 -7.02
C GLU A 40 2.50 -14.51 -7.08
N ALA A 41 1.30 -14.02 -6.72
CA ALA A 41 1.03 -12.60 -6.64
C ALA A 41 1.91 -11.91 -5.57
N ALA A 42 2.09 -12.56 -4.42
CA ALA A 42 2.89 -12.02 -3.33
C ALA A 42 4.35 -11.77 -3.72
N VAL A 43 4.99 -12.73 -4.42
CA VAL A 43 6.37 -12.59 -4.90
C VAL A 43 6.51 -11.44 -5.88
N GLY A 44 5.56 -11.28 -6.81
CA GLY A 44 5.55 -10.15 -7.75
C GLY A 44 5.50 -8.79 -7.05
N LEU A 45 4.62 -8.66 -6.04
CA LEU A 45 4.50 -7.44 -5.24
C LEU A 45 5.77 -7.13 -4.45
N VAL A 46 6.40 -8.15 -3.84
CA VAL A 46 7.68 -7.98 -3.12
C VAL A 46 8.79 -7.54 -4.07
N HIS A 47 8.89 -8.15 -5.26
CA HIS A 47 9.89 -7.77 -6.24
C HIS A 47 9.74 -6.31 -6.66
N HIS A 48 8.50 -5.93 -6.99
CA HIS A 48 8.19 -4.55 -7.33
C HIS A 48 8.54 -3.57 -6.20
N GLY A 49 8.21 -3.91 -4.94
CA GLY A 49 8.57 -3.10 -3.78
C GLY A 49 10.09 -2.94 -3.61
N ARG A 50 10.88 -3.98 -3.90
CA ARG A 50 12.35 -3.91 -3.87
C ARG A 50 12.90 -2.99 -4.96
N GLU A 51 12.37 -3.07 -6.18
CA GLU A 51 12.75 -2.17 -7.29
C GLU A 51 12.41 -0.71 -6.96
N ALA A 52 11.21 -0.46 -6.44
CA ALA A 52 10.79 0.86 -5.99
C ALA A 52 11.69 1.39 -4.87
N CYS A 53 11.99 0.57 -3.86
CA CYS A 53 12.88 0.93 -2.76
C CYS A 53 14.30 1.25 -3.24
N ALA A 54 14.84 0.48 -4.19
CA ALA A 54 16.17 0.72 -4.76
C ALA A 54 16.27 2.06 -5.52
N SER A 55 15.15 2.58 -6.01
CA SER A 55 15.08 3.88 -6.70
C SER A 55 14.57 5.02 -5.81
N ALA A 56 14.20 4.73 -4.56
CA ALA A 56 13.67 5.71 -3.63
C ALA A 56 14.79 6.59 -3.06
N GLN A 57 14.45 7.86 -2.81
CA GLN A 57 15.32 8.77 -2.07
C GLN A 57 15.09 8.56 -0.56
N PRO A 58 16.13 8.34 0.26
CA PRO A 58 16.00 8.24 1.70
C PRO A 58 15.41 9.53 2.30
N VAL A 59 14.48 9.36 3.24
CA VAL A 59 13.93 10.46 4.05
C VAL A 59 14.38 10.25 5.48
N GLU A 60 15.44 10.94 5.89
CA GLU A 60 16.14 10.70 7.17
C GLU A 60 15.79 11.72 8.26
N THR A 61 15.15 12.84 7.90
CA THR A 61 14.82 13.93 8.84
C THR A 61 13.34 14.25 8.83
N ILE A 62 12.84 14.78 9.95
CA ILE A 62 11.43 15.18 10.07
C ILE A 62 11.10 16.36 9.14
N GLU A 63 12.07 17.24 8.88
CA GLU A 63 11.93 18.34 7.91
C GLU A 63 11.74 17.80 6.49
N ALA A 64 12.49 16.75 6.11
CA ALA A 64 12.34 16.10 4.81
C ALA A 64 10.97 15.43 4.67
N VAL A 65 10.45 14.80 5.73
CA VAL A 65 9.08 14.26 5.75
C VAL A 65 8.05 15.37 5.52
N ARG A 66 8.18 16.49 6.23
CA ARG A 66 7.25 17.64 6.13
C ARG A 66 7.27 18.33 4.77
N ALA A 67 8.37 18.20 4.02
CA ALA A 67 8.51 18.75 2.68
C ALA A 67 7.92 17.86 1.57
N LEU A 68 7.51 16.63 1.88
CA LEU A 68 6.88 15.75 0.90
C LEU A 68 5.53 16.35 0.44
N PRO A 69 5.22 16.27 -0.87
CA PRO A 69 3.95 16.76 -1.37
C PRO A 69 2.81 15.93 -0.77
N VAL A 70 1.90 16.60 -0.05
CA VAL A 70 0.64 15.99 0.40
C VAL A 70 -0.40 16.27 -0.66
N TRP A 71 -0.87 15.21 -1.32
CA TRP A 71 -1.99 15.31 -2.25
C TRP A 71 -3.29 15.24 -1.46
N HIS A 72 -4.08 16.30 -1.52
CA HIS A 72 -5.46 16.30 -1.04
C HIS A 72 -6.34 15.96 -2.25
N ASN A 73 -6.92 14.77 -2.26
CA ASN A 73 -8.02 14.42 -3.15
C ASN A 73 -9.32 15.08 -2.67
#